data_AF-A0A925M5N6-F1
#
_entry.id   AF-A0A925M5N6-F1
#
_cell.length_a   1.000
_cell.length_b   1.000
_cell.length_c   1.000
_cell.angle_alpha   90.00
_cell.angle_beta   90.00
_cell.angle_gamma   90.00
#
_symmetry.space_group_name_H-M   'P 1'
#
loop_
_entity.id
_entity.type
_entity.pdbx_description
1 polymer ?
#
loop_
_entity_poly.entity_id
_entity_poly.type
_entity_poly.pdbx_seq_one_letter_code
_entity_poly.pdbx_strand_id
1 'polypeptide(L)'
;MSIDQLQPAPNQHVGVYVPYYPQAGKRSQLPLAISLYQKGALEGQRKIEGGESIPFVATWNVSTLPADLTRCRIQFDGNADLSYELTMANFEFIDFLIEVIMNFKRVRLADFSQAFYRKLMRYDD
;
A
#
# COMPACT_ATOMS: atom_id res chain seq x y z
N MET A 1 9.84 -3.63 9.68
CA MET A 1 9.32 -2.67 10.70
C MET A 1 7.80 -2.76 10.69
N SER A 2 7.13 -2.81 11.85
CA SER A 2 5.67 -3.08 11.91
C SER A 2 4.84 -1.81 11.67
N ILE A 3 3.71 -1.94 10.97
CA ILE A 3 2.68 -0.90 10.80
C ILE A 3 2.24 -0.32 12.16
N ASP A 4 2.32 -1.09 13.24
CA ASP A 4 2.00 -0.65 14.62
C ASP A 4 2.85 0.53 15.12
N GLN A 5 4.04 0.73 14.56
CA GLN A 5 4.99 1.75 15.02
C GLN A 5 4.95 3.03 14.18
N LEU A 6 4.09 3.08 13.15
CA LEU A 6 3.96 4.26 12.31
C LEU A 6 3.43 5.45 13.11
N GLN A 7 4.16 6.55 13.06
CA GLN A 7 3.69 7.85 13.52
C GLN A 7 2.95 8.56 12.39
N PRO A 8 1.94 9.41 12.68
CA PRO A 8 1.27 10.21 11.66
C PRO A 8 2.22 11.14 10.90
N ALA A 9 2.00 11.29 9.59
CA ALA A 9 2.77 12.21 8.76
C ALA A 9 2.44 13.68 9.10
N PRO A 10 3.37 14.62 8.90
CA PRO A 10 3.11 16.05 9.05
C PRO A 10 1.95 16.54 8.18
N ASN A 11 1.14 17.46 8.71
CA ASN A 11 -0.05 18.01 8.04
C ASN A 11 0.23 18.59 6.65
N GLN A 12 1.42 19.15 6.41
CA GLN A 12 1.81 19.67 5.11
C GLN A 12 1.83 18.57 4.03
N HIS A 13 2.34 17.39 4.36
CA HIS A 13 2.32 16.25 3.45
C HIS A 13 0.92 15.67 3.30
N VAL A 14 0.11 15.68 4.36
CA VAL A 14 -1.27 15.19 4.31
C VAL A 14 -2.16 16.09 3.45
N GLY A 15 -1.99 17.41 3.57
CA GLY A 15 -2.87 18.41 2.96
C GLY A 15 -3.00 18.30 1.45
N VAL A 16 -1.92 17.95 0.74
CA VAL A 16 -1.93 17.82 -0.73
C VAL A 16 -2.77 16.63 -1.22
N TYR A 17 -2.94 15.60 -0.37
CA TYR A 17 -3.72 14.41 -0.71
C TYR A 17 -5.20 14.54 -0.37
N VAL A 18 -5.58 15.41 0.57
CA VAL A 18 -6.97 15.54 1.05
C VAL A 18 -8.03 15.60 -0.05
N PRO A 19 -7.85 16.34 -1.17
CA PRO A 19 -8.86 16.40 -2.24
C PRO A 19 -9.19 15.06 -2.91
N TYR A 20 -8.28 14.08 -2.84
CA TYR A 20 -8.43 12.75 -3.46
C TYR A 20 -9.17 11.75 -2.56
N TYR A 21 -9.45 12.10 -1.29
CA TYR A 21 -10.07 11.22 -0.29
C TYR A 21 -11.31 11.86 0.34
N PRO A 22 -12.45 11.91 -0.38
CA PRO A 22 -13.68 12.52 0.15
C PRO A 22 -14.31 11.72 1.30
N GLN A 23 -14.01 10.42 1.40
CA GLN A 23 -14.57 9.53 2.41
C GLN A 23 -13.88 9.73 3.77
N ALA A 24 -14.65 10.10 4.80
CA ALA A 24 -14.14 10.39 6.14
C ALA A 24 -13.33 9.23 6.75
N GLY A 25 -13.77 7.98 6.51
CA GLY A 25 -13.08 6.77 6.97
C GLY A 25 -11.65 6.69 6.44
N LYS A 26 -11.46 6.81 5.12
CA LYS A 26 -10.14 6.79 4.48
C LYS A 26 -9.29 8.01 4.89
N ARG A 27 -9.90 9.20 4.95
CA ARG A 27 -9.23 10.44 5.36
C ARG A 27 -8.61 10.36 6.76
N SER A 28 -9.22 9.63 7.69
CA SER A 28 -8.67 9.41 9.04
C SER A 28 -7.37 8.59 9.07
N GLN A 29 -7.12 7.76 8.05
CA GLN A 29 -5.94 6.90 7.95
C GLN A 29 -4.82 7.51 7.09
N LEU A 30 -5.13 8.56 6.34
CA LEU A 30 -4.24 9.20 5.39
C LEU A 30 -2.87 9.60 6.00
N PRO A 31 -2.76 10.14 7.23
CA PRO A 31 -1.45 10.45 7.83
C PRO A 31 -0.56 9.22 8.02
N LEU A 32 -1.14 8.07 8.36
CA LEU A 32 -0.40 6.83 8.54
C LEU A 32 -0.03 6.22 7.18
N ALA A 33 -0.92 6.30 6.19
CA ALA A 33 -0.65 5.82 4.84
C ALA A 33 0.49 6.60 4.17
N ILE A 34 0.52 7.91 4.34
CA ILE A 34 1.64 8.75 3.85
C ILE A 34 2.94 8.40 4.58
N SER A 35 2.89 8.13 5.88
CA SER A 35 4.08 7.72 6.63
C SER A 35 4.61 6.36 6.19
N LEU A 36 3.71 5.41 5.89
CA LEU A 36 4.08 4.13 5.30
C LEU A 36 4.68 4.34 3.91
N TYR A 37 4.05 5.15 3.07
CA TYR A 37 4.55 5.47 1.74
C TYR A 37 5.96 6.06 1.75
N GLN A 38 6.24 6.98 2.68
CA GLN A 38 7.57 7.58 2.84
C GLN A 38 8.66 6.57 3.23
N LYS A 39 8.31 5.38 3.71
CA LYS A 39 9.30 4.30 3.95
C LYS A 39 9.78 3.64 2.66
N GLY A 40 9.02 3.72 1.57
CA GLY A 40 9.40 3.12 0.28
C GLY A 40 9.27 1.59 0.22
N ALA A 41 8.84 0.93 1.29
CA ALA A 41 8.70 -0.51 1.34
C ALA A 41 7.68 -1.01 2.38
N LEU A 42 7.14 -2.20 2.14
CA LEU A 42 6.27 -2.96 3.05
C LEU A 42 6.61 -4.44 2.94
N GLU A 43 6.88 -5.08 4.07
CA GLU A 43 6.91 -6.53 4.20
C GLU A 43 5.54 -7.01 4.69
N GLY A 44 5.01 -8.07 4.08
CA GLY A 44 3.68 -8.56 4.39
C GLY A 44 3.50 -10.04 4.06
N GLN A 45 2.26 -10.49 4.19
CA GLN A 45 1.86 -11.88 3.99
C GLN A 45 0.56 -11.90 3.21
N ARG A 46 0.59 -12.45 2.00
CA ARG A 46 -0.61 -12.64 1.19
C ARG A 46 -1.40 -13.82 1.71
N LYS A 47 -2.60 -13.57 2.24
CA LYS A 47 -3.50 -14.64 2.67
C LYS A 47 -4.05 -15.40 1.44
N ILE A 48 -3.84 -16.71 1.41
CA ILE A 48 -4.43 -17.62 0.43
C ILE A 48 -5.64 -18.32 1.05
N GLU A 49 -6.74 -18.40 0.33
CA GLU A 49 -7.93 -19.13 0.79
C GLU A 49 -7.64 -20.63 0.82
N GLY A 50 -7.84 -21.26 1.97
CA GLY A 50 -7.62 -22.70 2.15
C GLY A 50 -6.15 -23.15 2.14
N GLY A 51 -5.20 -22.22 2.14
CA GLY A 51 -3.76 -22.50 2.11
C GLY A 51 -2.94 -21.66 3.07
N GLU A 52 -1.62 -21.85 3.03
CA GLU A 52 -0.67 -21.03 3.79
C GLU A 52 -0.53 -19.62 3.19
N SER A 53 -0.21 -18.65 4.06
CA SER A 53 0.06 -17.29 3.58
C SER A 53 1.43 -17.22 2.93
N ILE A 54 1.55 -16.43 1.86
CA ILE A 54 2.79 -16.29 1.10
C ILE A 54 3.49 -14.98 1.51
N PRO A 55 4.74 -15.00 1.99
CA PRO A 55 5.48 -13.79 2.30
C PRO A 55 5.69 -12.94 1.05
N PHE A 56 5.61 -11.62 1.20
CA PHE A 56 5.98 -10.70 0.13
C PHE A 56 6.78 -9.50 0.65
N VAL A 57 7.57 -8.93 -0.24
CA VAL A 57 8.20 -7.62 -0.08
C VAL A 57 7.71 -6.71 -1.20
N ALA A 58 7.07 -5.61 -0.83
CA ALA A 58 6.68 -4.53 -1.74
C ALA A 58 7.65 -3.36 -1.58
N THR A 59 8.09 -2.78 -2.70
CA THR A 59 8.98 -1.61 -2.75
C THR A 59 8.50 -0.63 -3.80
N TRP A 60 8.72 0.67 -3.58
CA TRP A 60 8.30 1.71 -4.52
C TRP A 60 9.19 2.95 -4.46
N ASN A 61 9.15 3.76 -5.53
CA ASN A 61 9.73 5.11 -5.50
C ASN A 61 8.85 6.06 -4.70
N VAL A 62 9.47 6.90 -3.86
CA VAL A 62 8.76 7.93 -3.09
C VAL A 62 8.73 9.23 -3.87
N SER A 63 7.56 9.85 -3.90
CA SER A 63 7.28 11.16 -4.51
C SER A 63 6.47 12.03 -3.54
N THR A 64 6.26 13.30 -3.86
CA THR A 64 5.51 14.21 -2.98
C THR A 64 4.17 14.64 -3.57
N LEU A 65 3.99 14.58 -4.88
CA LEU A 65 2.76 15.03 -5.52
C LEU A 65 1.79 13.86 -5.75
N PRO A 66 0.49 14.04 -5.46
CA PRO A 66 -0.52 12.99 -5.65
C PRO A 66 -0.61 12.46 -7.08
N ALA A 67 -0.34 13.30 -8.08
CA ALA A 67 -0.40 12.94 -9.50
C ALA A 67 0.87 12.26 -10.02
N ASP A 68 1.97 12.23 -9.24
CA ASP A 68 3.21 11.58 -9.67
C ASP A 68 3.01 10.07 -9.82
N LEU A 69 3.76 9.47 -10.75
CA LEU A 69 3.72 8.03 -10.93
C LEU A 69 4.50 7.30 -9.83
N THR A 70 3.83 6.32 -9.23
CA THR A 70 4.42 5.35 -8.30
C THR A 70 4.58 4.02 -9.02
N ARG A 71 5.81 3.55 -9.09
CA ARG A 71 6.19 2.21 -9.56
C ARG A 71 6.36 1.32 -8.33
N CYS A 72 5.38 0.47 -8.10
CA CYS A 72 5.43 -0.53 -7.04
C CYS A 72 5.88 -1.87 -7.61
N ARG A 73 6.90 -2.46 -7.00
CA ARG A 73 7.36 -3.83 -7.26
C ARG A 73 7.00 -4.70 -6.07
N ILE A 74 6.42 -5.87 -6.32
CA ILE A 74 6.18 -6.91 -5.30
C ILE A 74 6.95 -8.16 -5.67
N GLN A 75 7.68 -8.70 -4.69
CA GLN A 75 8.36 -9.99 -4.77
C GLN A 75 7.75 -10.94 -3.76
N PHE A 76 7.34 -12.12 -4.21
CA PHE A 76 6.81 -13.18 -3.34
C PHE A 76 7.87 -14.22 -3.02
N ASP A 77 7.81 -14.76 -1.80
CA ASP A 77 8.60 -15.91 -1.34
C ASP A 77 10.12 -15.77 -1.49
N GLY A 78 10.63 -14.53 -1.50
CA GLY A 78 12.05 -14.27 -1.79
C GLY A 78 12.47 -14.71 -3.20
N ASN A 79 11.54 -15.11 -4.06
CA ASN A 79 11.82 -15.62 -5.39
C ASN A 79 11.80 -14.48 -6.42
N ALA A 80 12.94 -14.22 -7.06
CA ALA A 80 13.07 -13.17 -8.07
C ALA A 80 12.15 -13.39 -9.28
N ASP A 81 11.84 -14.65 -9.63
CA ASP A 81 10.95 -15.00 -10.73
C ASP A 81 9.47 -14.69 -10.41
N LEU A 82 9.13 -14.59 -9.12
CA LEU A 82 7.81 -14.17 -8.64
C LEU A 82 7.79 -12.68 -8.31
N SER A 83 8.35 -11.87 -9.21
CA SER A 83 8.37 -10.41 -9.13
C SER A 83 7.38 -9.78 -10.11
N TYR A 84 6.50 -8.93 -9.59
CA TYR A 84 5.52 -8.18 -10.36
C TYR A 84 5.75 -6.68 -10.19
N GLU A 85 5.42 -5.91 -11.22
CA GLU A 85 5.54 -4.45 -11.20
C GLU A 85 4.25 -3.81 -11.71
N LEU A 86 3.81 -2.76 -11.01
CA LEU A 86 2.64 -1.96 -11.35
C LEU A 86 2.98 -0.48 -11.20
N THR A 87 2.64 0.31 -12.22
CA THR A 87 2.75 1.77 -12.19
C THR A 87 1.36 2.39 -12.11
N MET A 88 1.15 3.33 -11.19
CA MET A 88 -0.11 4.04 -11.01
C MET A 88 0.12 5.46 -10.47
N ALA A 89 -0.92 6.30 -10.48
CA ALA A 89 -0.86 7.61 -9.83
C ALA A 89 -0.66 7.45 -8.32
N ASN A 90 0.08 8.36 -7.69
CA ASN A 90 0.43 8.20 -6.29
C ASN A 90 -0.78 8.23 -5.35
N PHE A 91 -1.75 9.10 -5.60
CA PHE A 91 -3.01 9.11 -4.85
C PHE A 91 -3.75 7.77 -4.95
N GLU A 92 -3.61 7.05 -6.06
CA GLU A 92 -4.19 5.73 -6.17
C GLU A 92 -3.42 4.73 -5.30
N PHE A 93 -2.09 4.78 -5.31
CA PHE A 93 -1.28 3.89 -4.50
C PHE A 93 -1.47 4.11 -2.99
N ILE A 94 -1.55 5.36 -2.55
CA ILE A 94 -1.85 5.71 -1.15
C ILE A 94 -3.22 5.15 -0.72
N ASP A 95 -4.20 5.04 -1.63
CA ASP A 95 -5.50 4.43 -1.34
C ASP A 95 -5.35 2.95 -0.94
N PHE A 96 -4.50 2.20 -1.66
CA PHE A 96 -4.18 0.82 -1.30
C PHE A 96 -3.41 0.72 0.02
N LEU A 97 -2.53 1.67 0.34
CA LEU A 97 -1.86 1.70 1.64
C LEU A 97 -2.81 2.00 2.79
N ILE A 98 -3.85 2.82 2.57
CA ILE A 98 -4.93 3.02 3.54
C ILE A 98 -5.63 1.68 3.82
N GLU A 99 -5.95 0.91 2.78
CA GLU A 99 -6.59 -0.41 2.93
C GLU A 99 -5.70 -1.40 3.69
N VAL A 100 -4.40 -1.42 3.42
CA VAL A 100 -3.41 -2.21 4.19
C VAL A 100 -3.45 -1.84 5.67
N ILE A 101 -3.44 -0.55 6.01
CA ILE A 101 -3.48 -0.09 7.41
C ILE A 101 -4.80 -0.48 8.08
N MET A 102 -5.93 -0.30 7.39
CA MET A 102 -7.24 -0.68 7.91
C MET A 102 -7.34 -2.19 8.15
N ASN A 103 -6.86 -3.00 7.22
CA ASN A 103 -6.83 -4.44 7.35
C ASN A 103 -5.93 -4.88 8.51
N PHE A 104 -4.74 -4.30 8.60
CA PHE A 104 -3.79 -4.59 9.66
C PHE A 104 -4.36 -4.28 11.05
N LYS A 105 -5.07 -3.15 11.22
CA LYS A 105 -5.77 -2.81 12.47
C LYS A 105 -6.85 -3.83 12.85
N ARG A 106 -7.50 -4.45 11.88
CA ARG A 106 -8.60 -5.41 12.09
C ARG A 106 -8.12 -6.83 12.39
N VAL A 107 -7.15 -7.33 11.62
CA VAL A 107 -6.76 -8.75 11.63
C VAL A 107 -5.27 -8.99 11.87
N ARG A 108 -4.48 -7.93 12.13
CA ARG A 108 -3.03 -8.00 12.37
C ARG A 108 -2.25 -8.63 11.23
N LEU A 109 -2.75 -8.49 10.00
CA LEU A 109 -2.12 -8.97 8.78
C LEU A 109 -1.86 -7.80 7.83
N ALA A 110 -0.58 -7.60 7.47
CA ALA A 110 -0.19 -6.65 6.44
C ALA A 110 -0.32 -7.34 5.08
N ASP A 111 -1.42 -7.05 4.39
CA ASP A 111 -1.75 -7.62 3.10
C ASP A 111 -2.46 -6.56 2.25
N PHE A 112 -2.23 -6.57 0.95
CA PHE A 112 -2.97 -5.72 0.02
C PHE A 112 -4.38 -6.28 -0.23
N SER A 113 -5.30 -5.41 -0.64
CA SER A 113 -6.67 -5.83 -0.96
C SER A 113 -6.72 -6.67 -2.23
N GLN A 114 -7.82 -7.39 -2.42
CA GLN A 114 -8.05 -8.12 -3.67
C GLN A 114 -8.04 -7.19 -4.90
N ALA A 115 -8.53 -5.95 -4.75
CA ALA A 115 -8.51 -4.95 -5.82
C ALA A 115 -7.07 -4.63 -6.27
N PHE A 116 -6.15 -4.45 -5.31
CA PHE A 116 -4.74 -4.26 -5.64
C PHE A 116 -4.17 -5.44 -6.44
N TYR A 117 -4.45 -6.68 -6.01
CA TYR A 117 -3.93 -7.88 -6.69
C TYR A 117 -4.53 -8.10 -8.08
N ARG A 118 -5.81 -7.74 -8.30
CA ARG A 118 -6.40 -7.75 -9.64
C ARG A 118 -5.67 -6.79 -10.58
N LYS A 119 -5.40 -5.58 -10.10
CA LYS A 119 -4.64 -4.57 -10.85
C LYS A 119 -3.19 -5.01 -11.10
N LEU A 120 -2.52 -5.61 -10.12
CA LEU A 120 -1.15 -6.15 -10.26
C LEU A 120 -1.07 -7.23 -11.34
N MET A 121 -2.08 -8.10 -11.38
CA MET A 121 -2.15 -9.22 -12.32
C MET A 121 -2.75 -8.84 -13.68
N ARG A 122 -3.08 -7.56 -13.89
CA ARG A 122 -3.71 -7.04 -15.11
C ARG A 122 -5.02 -7.77 -15.48
N TYR A 123 -5.80 -8.14 -14.47
CA TYR A 123 -7.14 -8.71 -14.70
C TYR A 123 -8.21 -7.64 -15.02
N ASP A 124 -7.86 -6.36 -14.89
CA ASP A 124 -8.74 -5.22 -15.17
C ASP A 124 -8.50 -4.60 -16.56
N ASP A 125 -7.63 -5.20 -17.39
CA ASP A 125 -7.45 -4.92 -18.83
C ASP A 125 -8.26 -5.93 -19.67
#